data_AF-A0A382RA83-F1
#
_entry.id   AF-A0A382RA83-F1
#
_cell.length_a   1.000
_cell.length_b   1.000
_cell.length_c   1.000
_cell.angle_alpha   90.00
_cell.angle_beta   90.00
_cell.angle_gamma   90.00
#
_symmetry.space_group_name_H-M   'P 1'
#
loop_
_entity.id
_entity.type
_entity.pdbx_description
1 polymer ?
#
loop_
_entity_poly.entity_id
_entity_poly.type
_entity_poly.pdbx_seq_one_letter_code
_entity_poly.pdbx_strand_id
1 'polypeptide(L)'
;MGLACFIFVIVLSVSGILLMHTDSLDLSKRMVGGEFLPEKYFYVAGTNRSIQSLAYIAHKKQLVLFAGTDHGLFRSIDSGKSWVESKQGLFSQDIQALAVDPKNPQLIYAGTPKGIFKSEDQGENWNEWFDQASGLTNVFINDLLIDPNQTETLYAATKEGLFVSYEGGDLWEPVENIITTDKNI
;
A
#
# COMPACT_ATOMS: atom_id res chain seq x y z
N MET A 1 15.92 27.34 -23.52
CA MET A 1 14.95 27.62 -22.47
C MET A 1 14.77 26.31 -21.71
N GLY A 2 15.49 26.17 -20.60
CA GLY A 2 15.64 24.89 -19.90
C GLY A 2 14.39 24.53 -19.10
N LEU A 3 13.93 23.30 -19.27
CA LEU A 3 13.02 22.67 -18.32
C LEU A 3 13.81 21.56 -17.64
N ALA A 4 14.32 21.85 -16.45
CA ALA A 4 14.73 20.83 -15.50
C ALA A 4 13.46 20.08 -15.08
N CYS A 5 13.28 18.86 -15.57
CA CYS A 5 12.24 17.97 -15.06
C CYS A 5 12.91 17.04 -14.05
N PHE A 6 12.59 17.27 -12.78
CA PHE A 6 13.09 16.47 -11.67
C PHE A 6 12.60 15.04 -11.83
N ILE A 7 13.53 14.14 -12.11
CA ILE A 7 13.37 12.69 -11.96
C ILE A 7 13.29 12.43 -10.46
N PHE A 8 12.23 11.77 -10.00
CA PHE A 8 12.29 11.01 -8.75
C PHE A 8 11.81 9.58 -9.03
N VAL A 9 12.79 8.68 -9.08
CA VAL A 9 12.63 7.22 -9.04
C VAL A 9 12.87 6.84 -7.58
N ILE A 10 11.90 6.19 -6.94
CA ILE A 10 12.14 5.51 -5.67
C ILE A 10 11.76 4.03 -5.88
N VAL A 11 12.79 3.19 -5.86
CA VAL A 11 12.70 1.72 -5.83
C VAL A 11 13.70 1.24 -4.80
N LEU A 12 13.21 0.65 -3.72
CA LEU A 12 13.92 -0.37 -2.91
C LEU A 12 12.78 -1.28 -2.38
N SER A 13 12.79 -2.60 -2.49
CA SER A 13 13.86 -3.55 -2.20
C SER A 13 13.61 -4.90 -2.90
N VAL A 14 14.63 -5.35 -3.64
CA VAL A 14 15.12 -6.74 -3.82
C VAL A 14 14.08 -7.88 -3.92
N SER A 15 13.39 -7.99 -5.07
CA SER A 15 13.01 -9.24 -5.78
C SER A 15 11.72 -9.19 -6.63
N GLY A 16 11.22 -8.01 -7.00
CA GLY A 16 10.14 -7.90 -8.00
C GLY A 16 10.35 -6.67 -8.87
N ILE A 17 10.64 -6.87 -10.15
CA ILE A 17 10.70 -5.78 -11.12
C ILE A 17 9.30 -5.15 -11.24
N LEU A 18 9.21 -3.86 -10.90
CA LEU A 18 8.08 -3.01 -11.22
C LEU A 18 8.54 -2.02 -12.31
N LEU A 19 8.06 -2.18 -13.53
CA LEU A 19 8.24 -1.20 -14.60
C LEU A 19 7.00 -0.32 -14.66
N MET A 20 7.09 0.88 -14.09
CA MET A 20 6.17 1.97 -14.37
C MET A 20 6.87 2.95 -15.29
N HIS A 21 6.34 3.17 -16.47
CA HIS A 21 6.70 4.32 -17.29
C HIS A 21 5.46 5.09 -17.67
N THR A 22 5.61 6.39 -17.91
CA THR A 22 4.61 7.15 -18.64
C THR A 22 4.95 7.03 -20.12
N ASP A 23 3.93 6.97 -20.97
CA ASP A 23 4.02 6.69 -22.41
C ASP A 23 4.75 7.77 -23.24
N SER A 24 5.49 8.67 -22.60
CA SER A 24 6.27 9.72 -23.26
C SER A 24 7.59 9.22 -23.86
N LEU A 25 7.99 7.97 -23.58
CA LEU A 25 9.32 7.43 -23.90
C LEU A 25 9.33 6.20 -24.80
N ASP A 26 8.17 5.75 -25.32
CA ASP A 26 8.09 4.61 -26.26
C ASP A 26 8.72 3.29 -25.73
N LEU A 27 8.73 3.08 -24.40
CA LEU A 27 9.45 1.94 -23.79
C LEU A 27 8.83 0.58 -24.12
N SER A 28 7.54 0.52 -24.48
CA SER A 28 6.89 -0.66 -25.06
C SER A 28 7.56 -1.17 -26.34
N LYS A 29 8.32 -0.30 -27.03
CA LYS A 29 9.08 -0.63 -28.24
C LYS A 29 10.53 -1.04 -27.95
N ARG A 30 10.96 -1.04 -26.68
CA ARG A 30 12.32 -1.50 -26.30
C ARG A 30 12.29 -2.96 -25.87
N MET A 31 13.24 -3.72 -26.39
CA MET A 31 13.42 -5.13 -26.02
C MET A 31 14.38 -5.29 -24.84
N VAL A 32 14.02 -6.13 -23.88
CA VAL A 32 14.87 -6.57 -22.78
C VAL A 32 14.83 -8.10 -22.73
N GLY A 33 15.98 -8.76 -22.85
CA GLY A 33 16.04 -10.23 -22.86
C GLY A 33 15.36 -10.91 -24.07
N GLY A 34 15.13 -10.17 -25.15
CA GLY A 34 14.48 -10.70 -26.37
C GLY A 34 12.96 -10.57 -26.38
N GLU A 35 12.37 -9.99 -25.33
CA GLU A 35 10.93 -9.72 -25.26
C GLU A 35 10.67 -8.21 -25.22
N PHE A 36 9.56 -7.79 -25.85
CA PHE A 36 9.07 -6.42 -25.72
C PHE A 36 8.40 -6.23 -24.36
N LEU A 37 8.57 -5.05 -23.79
CA LEU A 37 7.79 -4.67 -22.62
C LEU A 37 6.30 -4.62 -22.98
N PRO A 38 5.41 -5.18 -22.13
CA PRO A 38 3.98 -5.25 -22.44
C PRO A 38 3.36 -3.86 -22.60
N GLU A 39 2.53 -3.67 -23.62
CA GLU A 39 1.90 -2.39 -24.00
C GLU A 39 0.88 -1.84 -22.99
N LYS A 40 0.41 -2.64 -22.02
CA LYS A 40 -0.75 -2.27 -21.20
C LYS A 40 -0.39 -1.68 -19.86
N TYR A 41 -0.48 -0.36 -19.82
CA TYR A 41 -0.75 0.45 -18.64
C TYR A 41 -2.07 0.05 -17.99
N PHE A 42 -2.10 0.04 -16.66
CA PHE A 42 -3.34 -0.05 -15.91
C PHE A 42 -4.06 1.30 -15.97
N TYR A 43 -5.17 1.35 -16.70
CA TYR A 43 -6.22 2.32 -16.46
C TYR A 43 -7.13 1.72 -15.38
N VAL A 44 -7.03 2.19 -14.13
CA VAL A 44 -8.14 2.02 -13.18
C VAL A 44 -9.28 2.86 -13.77
N ALA A 45 -10.31 2.18 -14.29
CA ALA A 45 -11.25 2.73 -15.25
C ALA A 45 -11.79 4.15 -14.90
N GLY A 46 -11.70 5.07 -15.86
CA GLY A 46 -12.71 6.11 -16.08
C GLY A 46 -12.58 7.47 -15.36
N THR A 47 -11.68 7.68 -14.40
CA THR A 47 -11.51 9.01 -13.77
C THR A 47 -10.05 9.27 -13.36
N ASN A 48 -9.69 10.54 -13.19
CA ASN A 48 -8.39 11.01 -12.73
C ASN A 48 -8.14 10.53 -11.28
N ARG A 49 -7.64 9.30 -11.10
CA ARG A 49 -7.37 8.67 -9.79
C ARG A 49 -5.88 8.54 -9.58
N SER A 50 -5.38 9.06 -8.46
CA SER A 50 -3.99 8.86 -8.06
C SER A 50 -3.84 7.50 -7.38
N ILE A 51 -2.90 6.69 -7.86
CA ILE A 51 -2.46 5.49 -7.12
C ILE A 51 -1.54 5.97 -5.99
N GLN A 52 -1.89 5.62 -4.77
CA GLN A 52 -1.18 6.04 -3.56
C GLN A 52 -0.41 4.88 -2.92
N SER A 53 -0.94 3.66 -3.05
CA SER A 53 -0.32 2.47 -2.47
C SER A 53 -0.52 1.24 -3.35
N LEU A 54 0.43 0.30 -3.27
CA LEU A 54 0.39 -0.99 -3.94
C LEU A 54 0.77 -2.09 -2.95
N ALA A 55 0.08 -3.22 -3.02
CA ALA A 55 0.45 -4.44 -2.31
C ALA A 55 0.18 -5.67 -3.19
N TYR A 56 0.79 -6.80 -2.84
CA TYR A 56 0.56 -8.05 -3.57
C TYR A 56 0.60 -9.26 -2.65
N ILE A 57 -0.10 -10.32 -3.07
CA ILE A 57 0.05 -11.67 -2.55
C ILE A 57 0.59 -12.54 -3.68
N ALA A 58 1.71 -13.21 -3.44
CA ALA A 58 2.28 -14.14 -4.39
C ALA A 58 1.74 -15.56 -4.19
N HIS A 59 1.13 -16.10 -5.24
CA HIS A 59 0.90 -17.53 -5.39
C HIS A 59 1.83 -18.08 -6.49
N LYS A 60 2.07 -19.40 -6.51
CA LYS A 60 3.07 -20.05 -7.38
C LYS A 60 3.08 -19.61 -8.85
N LYS A 61 1.92 -19.25 -9.42
CA LYS A 61 1.76 -18.87 -10.84
C LYS A 61 0.97 -17.59 -11.07
N GLN A 62 0.50 -16.93 -10.01
CA GLN A 62 -0.39 -15.79 -10.11
C GLN A 62 -0.16 -14.83 -8.95
N LEU A 63 -0.37 -13.55 -9.20
CA LEU A 63 -0.36 -12.52 -8.17
C LEU A 63 -1.79 -12.08 -7.93
N VAL A 64 -2.16 -11.95 -6.65
CA VAL A 64 -3.26 -11.06 -6.27
C VAL A 64 -2.63 -9.69 -6.06
N LEU A 65 -3.11 -8.67 -6.75
CA LEU A 65 -2.60 -7.30 -6.66
C LEU A 65 -3.64 -6.40 -6.03
N PHE A 66 -3.18 -5.40 -5.29
CA PHE A 66 -4.01 -4.38 -4.66
C PHE A 66 -3.47 -3.00 -5.04
N ALA A 67 -4.38 -2.08 -5.35
CA ALA A 67 -4.07 -0.68 -5.63
C ALA A 67 -4.97 0.22 -4.79
N GLY A 68 -4.36 0.89 -3.81
CA GLY A 68 -4.98 1.95 -3.04
C GLY A 68 -4.94 3.25 -3.83
N THR A 69 -6.07 3.93 -3.95
CA THR A 69 -6.20 5.19 -4.69
C THR A 69 -6.89 6.26 -3.85
N ASP A 70 -6.91 7.49 -4.34
CA ASP A 70 -7.76 8.57 -3.78
C ASP A 70 -9.28 8.34 -3.97
N HIS A 71 -9.68 7.29 -4.70
CA HIS A 71 -11.08 6.98 -5.00
C HIS A 71 -11.38 5.47 -4.89
N GLY A 72 -10.77 4.78 -3.94
CA GLY A 72 -11.10 3.42 -3.55
C GLY A 72 -9.92 2.46 -3.62
N LEU A 73 -10.16 1.25 -3.14
CA LEU A 73 -9.25 0.12 -3.24
C LEU A 73 -9.65 -0.75 -4.41
N PHE A 74 -8.67 -1.15 -5.23
CA PHE A 74 -8.86 -2.07 -6.34
C PHE A 74 -8.07 -3.34 -6.12
N ARG A 75 -8.65 -4.48 -6.48
CA ARG A 75 -8.06 -5.81 -6.36
C ARG A 75 -8.05 -6.50 -7.72
N SER A 76 -6.96 -7.17 -8.06
CA SER A 76 -6.84 -8.06 -9.21
C SER A 76 -6.45 -9.46 -8.73
N ILE A 77 -7.12 -10.49 -9.24
CA ILE A 77 -6.81 -11.90 -8.94
C ILE A 77 -6.12 -12.63 -10.09
N ASP A 78 -5.82 -11.91 -11.18
CA ASP A 78 -5.30 -12.44 -12.43
C ASP A 78 -4.01 -11.74 -12.87
N SER A 79 -3.19 -11.35 -11.88
CA SER A 79 -1.91 -10.65 -12.08
C SER A 79 -2.05 -9.32 -12.83
N GLY A 80 -3.12 -8.56 -12.56
CA GLY A 80 -3.38 -7.23 -13.09
C GLY A 80 -4.19 -7.20 -14.39
N LYS A 81 -4.55 -8.35 -14.99
CA LYS A 81 -5.29 -8.37 -16.26
C LYS A 81 -6.69 -7.75 -16.13
N SER A 82 -7.34 -7.93 -14.99
CA SER A 82 -8.60 -7.30 -14.62
C SER A 82 -8.58 -6.85 -13.16
N TRP A 83 -9.36 -5.80 -12.86
CA TRP A 83 -9.44 -5.18 -11.54
C TRP A 83 -10.90 -5.02 -11.13
N VAL A 84 -11.19 -5.29 -9.86
CA VAL A 84 -12.49 -5.12 -9.23
C VAL A 84 -12.32 -4.22 -8.02
N GLU A 85 -13.24 -3.27 -7.83
CA GLU A 85 -13.26 -2.42 -6.64
C GLU A 85 -13.55 -3.28 -5.39
N SER A 86 -12.66 -3.22 -4.40
CA SER A 86 -12.81 -3.83 -3.08
C SER A 86 -13.43 -2.81 -2.13
N LYS A 87 -14.76 -2.82 -2.02
CA LYS A 87 -15.53 -1.79 -1.30
C LYS A 87 -16.39 -2.30 -0.15
N GLN A 88 -16.53 -3.62 0.00
CA GLN A 88 -17.43 -4.19 1.00
C GLN A 88 -16.86 -3.93 2.41
N GLY A 89 -17.60 -3.20 3.24
CA GLY A 89 -17.18 -2.78 4.58
C GLY A 89 -16.19 -1.60 4.62
N LEU A 90 -15.60 -1.22 3.49
CA LEU A 90 -14.65 -0.12 3.38
C LEU A 90 -15.38 1.21 3.16
N PHE A 91 -15.54 2.01 4.22
CA PHE A 91 -16.27 3.29 4.19
C PHE A 91 -15.38 4.54 4.02
N SER A 92 -14.10 4.33 3.68
CA SER A 92 -13.19 5.37 3.20
C SER A 92 -12.79 5.08 1.76
N GLN A 93 -12.72 6.13 0.94
CA GLN A 93 -12.30 6.02 -0.47
C GLN A 93 -10.84 6.45 -0.67
N ASP A 94 -10.23 7.12 0.30
CA ASP A 94 -8.84 7.53 0.21
C ASP A 94 -7.96 6.47 0.89
N ILE A 95 -7.22 5.70 0.10
CA ILE A 95 -6.43 4.54 0.54
C ILE A 95 -4.94 4.86 0.39
N GLN A 96 -4.36 5.30 1.49
CA GLN A 96 -3.00 5.85 1.56
C GLN A 96 -1.96 4.76 1.81
N ALA A 97 -2.31 3.69 2.52
CA ALA A 97 -1.39 2.61 2.85
C ALA A 97 -2.05 1.24 2.69
N LEU A 98 -1.25 0.24 2.33
CA LEU A 98 -1.67 -1.16 2.25
C LEU A 98 -0.55 -2.04 2.80
N ALA A 99 -0.88 -2.91 3.74
CA ALA A 99 0.06 -3.89 4.30
C ALA A 99 -0.57 -5.29 4.27
N VAL A 100 0.17 -6.26 3.75
CA VAL A 100 -0.22 -7.68 3.71
C VAL A 100 0.61 -8.41 4.75
N ASP A 101 -0.02 -9.21 5.60
CA ASP A 101 0.71 -10.03 6.58
C ASP A 101 1.56 -11.09 5.84
N PRO A 102 2.90 -11.10 6.05
CA PRO A 102 3.80 -12.00 5.33
C PRO A 102 3.67 -13.48 5.75
N LYS A 103 3.10 -13.77 6.93
CA LYS A 103 2.84 -15.13 7.43
C LYS A 103 1.41 -15.58 7.18
N ASN A 104 0.47 -14.65 7.11
CA ASN A 104 -0.93 -14.93 6.79
C ASN A 104 -1.47 -13.99 5.70
N PRO A 105 -1.27 -14.30 4.40
CA PRO A 105 -1.70 -13.42 3.31
C PRO A 105 -3.20 -13.17 3.20
N GLN A 106 -4.03 -13.83 4.03
CA GLN A 106 -5.45 -13.49 4.17
C GLN A 106 -5.65 -12.15 4.88
N LEU A 107 -4.72 -11.78 5.77
CA LEU A 107 -4.75 -10.57 6.56
C LEU A 107 -4.15 -9.40 5.76
N ILE A 108 -4.97 -8.38 5.54
CA ILE A 108 -4.57 -7.15 4.87
C ILE A 108 -5.09 -5.97 5.68
N TYR A 109 -4.24 -4.95 5.81
CA TYR A 109 -4.57 -3.69 6.44
C TYR A 109 -4.57 -2.57 5.40
N ALA A 110 -5.56 -1.68 5.47
CA ALA A 110 -5.67 -0.50 4.62
C ALA A 110 -5.68 0.76 5.49
N GLY A 111 -4.67 1.61 5.31
CA GLY A 111 -4.56 2.90 5.98
C GLY A 111 -5.31 3.96 5.21
N THR A 112 -6.10 4.75 5.92
CA THR A 112 -6.97 5.78 5.33
C THR A 112 -6.98 7.03 6.23
N PRO A 113 -7.51 8.18 5.77
CA PRO A 113 -7.77 9.33 6.62
C PRO A 113 -8.76 9.11 7.77
N LYS A 114 -9.46 7.98 7.81
CA LYS A 114 -10.48 7.64 8.81
C LYS A 114 -10.01 6.54 9.78
N GLY A 115 -8.79 6.07 9.64
CA GLY A 115 -8.25 4.96 10.44
C GLY A 115 -7.76 3.82 9.55
N ILE A 116 -7.54 2.69 10.21
CA ILE A 116 -7.02 1.48 9.59
C ILE A 116 -8.17 0.50 9.45
N PHE A 117 -8.35 -0.07 8.27
CA PHE A 117 -9.28 -1.16 8.04
C PHE A 117 -8.53 -2.47 7.97
N LYS A 118 -9.16 -3.56 8.41
CA LYS A 118 -8.62 -4.90 8.35
C LYS A 118 -9.56 -5.82 7.56
N SER A 119 -8.95 -6.62 6.71
CA SER A 119 -9.58 -7.71 5.97
C SER A 119 -8.91 -9.02 6.37
N GLU A 120 -9.71 -10.08 6.53
CA GLU A 120 -9.23 -11.43 6.87
C GLU A 120 -9.49 -12.44 5.74
N ASP A 121 -9.80 -11.94 4.53
CA ASP A 121 -10.18 -12.73 3.36
C ASP A 121 -9.57 -12.17 2.06
N GLN A 122 -8.32 -11.71 2.13
CA GLN A 122 -7.56 -11.13 1.00
C GLN A 122 -8.23 -9.90 0.35
N GLY A 123 -8.82 -9.03 1.17
CA GLY A 123 -9.46 -7.81 0.71
C GLY A 123 -10.76 -8.08 -0.05
N GLU A 124 -11.49 -9.15 0.27
CA GLU A 124 -12.85 -9.33 -0.22
C GLU A 124 -13.85 -8.57 0.65
N ASN A 125 -13.64 -8.56 1.97
CA ASN A 125 -14.43 -7.81 2.95
C ASN A 125 -13.54 -7.09 3.98
N TRP A 126 -13.96 -5.90 4.39
CA TRP A 126 -13.30 -5.05 5.38
C TRP A 126 -14.23 -4.83 6.58
N ASN A 127 -14.36 -5.84 7.44
CA ASN A 127 -15.37 -5.86 8.50
C ASN A 127 -14.88 -5.28 9.84
N GLU A 128 -13.59 -4.95 9.93
CA GLU A 128 -12.95 -4.46 11.14
C GLU A 128 -12.19 -3.16 10.82
N TRP A 129 -12.23 -2.22 11.76
CA TRP A 129 -11.51 -0.95 11.64
C TRP A 129 -11.04 -0.45 13.00
N PHE A 130 -9.93 0.28 12.97
CA PHE A 130 -9.26 0.86 14.13
C PHE A 130 -9.17 2.36 13.95
N ASP A 131 -9.68 3.09 14.94
CA ASP A 131 -9.73 4.55 14.96
C ASP A 131 -9.34 5.08 16.35
N GLN A 132 -9.80 6.28 16.70
CA GLN A 132 -9.54 6.88 18.00
C GLN A 132 -9.98 5.99 19.17
N ALA A 133 -11.03 5.17 19.02
CA ALA A 133 -11.49 4.24 20.05
C ALA A 133 -10.46 3.15 20.36
N SER A 134 -9.61 2.80 19.39
CA SER A 134 -8.51 1.85 19.54
C SER A 134 -7.21 2.52 20.03
N GLY A 135 -7.23 3.80 20.42
CA GLY A 135 -6.03 4.54 20.84
C GLY A 135 -5.25 5.20 19.69
N LEU A 136 -5.69 5.02 18.45
CA LEU A 136 -5.06 5.63 17.26
C LEU A 136 -5.51 7.09 17.12
N THR A 137 -4.91 7.98 17.91
CA THR A 137 -5.25 9.40 17.88
C THR A 137 -4.77 10.06 16.58
N ASN A 138 -5.61 10.91 15.98
CA ASN A 138 -5.39 11.55 14.67
C ASN A 138 -5.13 10.54 13.53
N VAL A 139 -6.22 9.92 13.11
CA VAL A 139 -6.32 8.77 12.19
C VAL A 139 -5.90 9.02 10.73
N PHE A 140 -5.12 10.05 10.42
CA PHE A 140 -4.56 10.23 9.07
C PHE A 140 -3.37 9.29 8.86
N ILE A 141 -3.63 8.10 8.32
CA ILE A 141 -2.64 7.04 8.15
C ILE A 141 -1.87 7.19 6.83
N ASN A 142 -0.62 7.63 6.91
CA ASN A 142 0.23 7.81 5.73
C ASN A 142 0.92 6.52 5.29
N ASP A 143 1.28 5.64 6.23
CA ASP A 143 1.95 4.37 5.94
C ASP A 143 1.66 3.33 7.03
N LEU A 144 1.76 2.05 6.67
CA LEU A 144 1.53 0.90 7.55
C LEU A 144 2.60 -0.17 7.34
N LEU A 145 3.15 -0.68 8.44
CA LEU A 145 4.09 -1.79 8.42
C LEU A 145 3.65 -2.88 9.41
N ILE A 146 3.91 -4.13 9.04
CA ILE A 146 3.74 -5.31 9.89
C ILE A 146 5.14 -5.84 10.19
N ASP A 147 5.46 -6.11 11.46
CA ASP A 147 6.71 -6.79 11.80
C ASP A 147 6.68 -8.23 11.21
N PRO A 148 7.57 -8.57 10.25
CA PRO A 148 7.55 -9.89 9.64
C PRO A 148 7.90 -11.02 10.62
N ASN A 149 8.52 -10.72 11.76
CA ASN A 149 8.84 -11.70 12.79
C ASN A 149 7.70 -11.86 13.81
N GLN A 150 6.90 -10.82 14.04
CA GLN A 150 5.79 -10.77 14.99
C GLN A 150 4.59 -10.10 14.33
N THR A 151 3.76 -10.85 13.61
CA THR A 151 2.77 -10.25 12.69
C THR A 151 1.57 -9.61 13.38
N GLU A 152 1.44 -9.77 14.70
CA GLU A 152 0.53 -8.99 15.55
C GLU A 152 1.09 -7.61 15.90
N THR A 153 2.38 -7.36 15.62
CA THR A 153 3.00 -6.04 15.80
C THR A 153 2.88 -5.23 14.52
N LEU A 154 2.15 -4.10 14.61
CA LEU A 154 1.92 -3.17 13.51
C LEU A 154 2.43 -1.78 13.87
N TYR A 155 2.91 -1.07 12.86
CA TYR A 155 3.29 0.33 12.97
C TYR A 155 2.46 1.17 12.02
N ALA A 156 1.95 2.29 12.51
CA ALA A 156 1.20 3.26 11.73
C ALA A 156 1.88 4.62 11.78
N ALA A 157 2.29 5.12 10.62
CA ALA A 157 2.78 6.48 10.50
C ALA A 157 1.57 7.41 10.31
N THR A 158 1.31 8.27 11.29
CA THR A 158 0.22 9.24 11.25
C THR A 158 0.73 10.66 11.06
N LYS A 159 -0.18 11.63 10.95
CA LYS A 159 0.19 13.05 10.94
C LYS A 159 0.78 13.54 12.27
N GLU A 160 0.47 12.87 13.38
CA GLU A 160 0.93 13.26 14.73
C GLU A 160 2.12 12.45 15.24
N GLY A 161 2.47 11.34 14.59
CA GLY A 161 3.63 10.56 14.95
C GLY A 161 3.51 9.10 14.55
N LEU A 162 4.42 8.30 15.07
CA LEU A 162 4.41 6.86 14.91
C LEU A 162 3.56 6.23 16.03
N PHE A 163 2.66 5.34 15.66
CA PHE A 163 1.91 4.49 16.58
C PHE A 163 2.31 3.03 16.40
N VAL A 164 2.22 2.26 17.48
CA VAL A 164 2.45 0.81 17.47
C VAL A 164 1.24 0.10 18.08
N SER A 165 0.89 -1.04 17.49
CA SER A 165 0.01 -2.04 18.09
C SER A 165 0.80 -3.33 18.25
N TYR A 166 0.58 -4.06 19.34
CA TYR A 166 1.15 -5.40 19.56
C TYR A 166 0.08 -6.51 19.47
N GLU A 167 -1.17 -6.14 19.20
CA GLU A 167 -2.35 -7.00 19.29
C GLU A 167 -3.16 -6.91 18.00
N GLY A 168 -2.51 -6.94 16.84
CA GLY A 168 -3.21 -7.03 15.56
C GLY A 168 -4.02 -5.79 15.16
N GLY A 169 -3.85 -4.67 15.87
CA GLY A 169 -4.59 -3.42 15.68
C GLY A 169 -5.61 -3.10 16.78
N ASP A 170 -5.88 -4.02 17.71
CA ASP A 170 -6.93 -3.85 18.73
C ASP A 170 -6.66 -2.68 19.68
N LEU A 171 -5.38 -2.44 19.99
CA LEU A 171 -4.90 -1.31 20.78
C LEU A 171 -3.67 -0.66 20.14
N TRP A 172 -3.68 0.66 20.04
CA TRP A 172 -2.60 1.49 19.52
C TRP A 172 -2.07 2.44 20.59
N GLU A 173 -0.75 2.53 20.65
CA GLU A 173 -0.03 3.42 21.56
C GLU A 173 0.93 4.30 20.74
N PRO A 174 1.08 5.58 21.10
CA PRO A 174 2.10 6.42 20.48
C PRO A 174 3.49 5.89 20.84
N VAL A 175 4.39 5.86 19.86
CA VAL A 175 5.80 5.53 20.08
C VAL A 175 6.50 6.78 20.62
N GLU A 176 6.66 6.86 21.94
CA GLU A 176 7.37 7.97 22.58
C GLU A 176 8.91 7.85 22.41
N ASN A 177 9.55 8.88 21.84
CA ASN A 177 11.00 9.15 21.88
C ASN A 177 11.99 8.11 21.28
N ILE A 178 12.06 7.96 19.94
CA ILE A 178 13.22 7.31 19.28
C ILE A 178 14.27 8.31 18.74
N ILE A 179 14.00 9.62 18.74
CA ILE A 179 15.05 10.61 18.45
C ILE A 179 15.77 10.95 19.76
N THR A 180 16.59 10.03 20.28
CA THR A 180 17.73 10.46 21.09
C THR A 180 18.60 11.29 20.18
N THR A 181 18.62 12.61 20.39
CA THR A 181 19.56 13.51 19.76
C THR A 181 20.96 13.08 20.18
N ASP A 182 21.61 12.26 19.36
CA ASP A 182 23.03 11.96 19.53
C ASP A 182 23.79 13.24 19.17
N LYS A 183 24.02 14.09 20.17
CA LYS A 183 24.76 15.37 20.05
C LYS A 183 26.28 15.15 19.98
N ASN A 184 26.73 14.06 19.37
CA ASN A 184 28.15 13.72 19.28
C ASN A 184 28.58 13.34 17.85
N ILE A 185 28.40 14.27 16.91
CA ILE A 185 29.23 14.38 15.70
C ILE A 185 30.12 15.60 15.86
#